data_AF-A0A356ER58-F1
#
_entry.id   AF-A0A356ER58-F1
#
_cell.length_a   1.000
_cell.length_b   1.000
_cell.length_c   1.000
_cell.angle_alpha   90.00
_cell.angle_beta   90.00
_cell.angle_gamma   90.00
#
_symmetry.space_group_name_H-M   'P 1'
#
loop_
_entity.id
_entity.type
_entity.pdbx_description
1 polymer ?
#
loop_
_entity_poly.entity_id
_entity_poly.type
_entity_poly.pdbx_seq_one_letter_code
_entity_poly.pdbx_strand_id
1 'polypeptide(L)'
;MNRFRLFLAVFFASLALLGRLDATVAAITWTGSISPADPNAWTSSTLGYVGETANGTLAVSGGSDLLSDRVSIASAHSTVGQVTVNGTGSTWTNGGYLNVGRYGNGTLNITNGGFVRSDWNYIGSEFGSIGSVTVTGAGSTWTSNGLVCVGFQGRGTLNISNGGSVAVAGTTRVAHLESSTGTIDFGSGGGTLTTQSLWASPSHLTGTGTISTRGLVSDVSLVFDASHDLWQTLKFGGITLNLDLNDPVGVGDLGAGYRGTGSLLIQDGVAVQSKLGQIGARPDSVGTATVRGAGSNWTTSSDLGVGVMGHGRLTVTDGGAVSCFNGYVAFDNDATGVATVEGVGSKWIIRRALSLGSWQLGTLTITEGGLVSVGTTLTTDKAGIINMATGGMLALYGDADDSLGEFLNLAKRTDAIRYWNAALDDWAPITAATPGVDYTLAYIDDVGGSLHGYTLLTVGVIPEPGTLAMVFLGAFAMLMRRYR
;
A
#
# COMPACT_ATOMS: atom_id res chain seq x y z
N MET A 1 -37.46 71.17 -68.15
CA MET A 1 -38.58 70.64 -67.33
C MET A 1 -37.99 69.97 -66.10
N ASN A 2 -38.25 70.52 -64.90
CA ASN A 2 -38.46 69.86 -63.59
C ASN A 2 -37.56 68.66 -63.19
N ARG A 3 -36.95 68.54 -61.99
CA ARG A 3 -37.19 69.12 -60.66
C ARG A 3 -36.06 68.67 -59.70
N PHE A 4 -35.85 69.47 -58.65
CA PHE A 4 -35.21 69.19 -57.35
C PHE A 4 -35.30 67.74 -56.83
N ARG A 5 -34.25 67.28 -56.12
CA ARG A 5 -34.31 66.96 -54.67
C ARG A 5 -32.93 66.67 -54.04
N LEU A 6 -32.63 67.48 -53.02
CA LEU A 6 -31.62 67.34 -51.99
C LEU A 6 -32.07 66.24 -51.00
N PHE A 7 -31.19 65.32 -50.59
CA PHE A 7 -31.32 64.62 -49.30
C PHE A 7 -29.95 64.30 -48.69
N LEU A 8 -29.85 64.72 -47.43
CA LEU A 8 -28.79 64.60 -46.43
C LEU A 8 -28.84 63.19 -45.79
N ALA A 9 -27.68 62.56 -45.55
CA ALA A 9 -27.37 61.57 -44.49
C ALA A 9 -26.19 60.68 -44.95
N VAL A 10 -25.26 60.18 -44.14
CA VAL A 10 -24.89 60.27 -42.72
C VAL A 10 -23.45 59.70 -42.70
N PHE A 11 -22.57 60.29 -41.91
CA PHE A 11 -21.21 59.80 -41.63
C PHE A 11 -21.28 58.42 -40.95
N PHE A 12 -20.68 57.38 -41.55
CA PHE A 12 -20.30 56.18 -40.82
C PHE A 12 -18.79 56.20 -40.62
N ALA A 13 -18.36 56.64 -39.43
CA ALA A 13 -17.05 56.30 -38.92
C ALA A 13 -17.09 54.82 -38.54
N SER A 14 -16.48 53.97 -39.36
CA SER A 14 -16.20 52.58 -38.99
C SER A 14 -15.14 52.59 -37.91
N LEU A 15 -15.57 52.56 -36.65
CA LEU A 15 -14.74 52.23 -35.51
C LEU A 15 -14.42 50.73 -35.62
N ALA A 16 -13.32 50.39 -36.29
CA ALA A 16 -12.75 49.06 -36.20
C ALA A 16 -12.26 48.89 -34.75
N LEU A 17 -13.12 48.30 -33.91
CA LEU A 17 -12.73 47.75 -32.62
C LEU A 17 -11.80 46.59 -32.93
N LEU A 18 -10.51 46.88 -33.13
CA LEU A 18 -9.44 45.92 -32.97
C LEU A 18 -9.65 45.30 -31.60
N GLY A 19 -10.17 44.07 -31.59
CA GLY A 19 -10.20 43.25 -30.41
C GLY A 19 -8.78 43.26 -29.86
N ARG A 20 -8.60 43.92 -28.72
CA ARG A 20 -7.41 43.70 -27.92
C ARG A 20 -7.40 42.19 -27.70
N LEU A 21 -6.40 41.52 -28.25
CA LEU A 21 -5.89 40.35 -27.55
C LEU A 21 -5.52 40.88 -26.17
N ASP A 22 -6.41 40.70 -25.20
CA ASP A 22 -6.02 40.82 -23.80
C ASP A 22 -4.98 39.74 -23.59
N ALA A 23 -3.72 40.12 -23.81
CA ALA A 23 -2.61 39.45 -23.16
C ALA A 23 -2.97 39.47 -21.68
N THR A 24 -3.40 38.33 -21.14
CA THR A 24 -3.69 38.19 -19.72
C THR A 24 -2.45 38.64 -18.98
N VAL A 25 -2.52 39.83 -18.37
CA VAL A 25 -1.44 40.37 -17.56
C VAL A 25 -1.16 39.34 -16.47
N ALA A 26 0.11 39.02 -16.23
CA ALA A 26 0.55 38.20 -15.10
C ALA A 26 -0.15 38.69 -13.84
N ALA A 27 -1.03 37.87 -13.26
CA ALA A 27 -1.84 38.28 -12.14
C ALA A 27 -2.09 37.12 -11.20
N ILE A 28 -1.72 37.36 -9.94
CA ILE A 28 -2.27 36.65 -8.79
C ILE A 28 -3.45 37.50 -8.30
N THR A 29 -4.66 36.94 -8.39
CA THR A 29 -5.89 37.62 -8.00
C THR A 29 -6.62 36.78 -6.96
N TRP A 30 -7.35 37.44 -6.07
CA TRP A 30 -8.10 36.75 -5.04
C TRP A 30 -9.33 37.53 -4.62
N THR A 31 -10.33 36.82 -4.12
CA THR A 31 -11.51 37.42 -3.50
C THR A 31 -11.93 36.65 -2.28
N GLY A 32 -12.67 37.30 -1.38
CA GLY A 32 -13.18 36.67 -0.17
C GLY A 32 -12.08 36.39 0.87
N SER A 33 -12.25 35.31 1.62
CA SER A 33 -11.40 34.95 2.76
C SER A 33 -10.06 34.36 2.30
N ILE A 34 -8.98 35.12 2.50
CA ILE A 34 -7.59 34.74 2.22
C ILE A 34 -6.72 35.18 3.40
N SER A 35 -5.85 34.30 3.87
CA SER A 35 -4.99 34.55 5.02
C SER A 35 -3.60 33.90 4.83
N PRO A 36 -2.48 34.58 5.11
CA PRO A 36 -2.35 36.02 5.28
C PRO A 36 -2.91 36.79 4.08
N ALA A 37 -3.37 38.02 4.33
CA ALA A 37 -3.87 38.89 3.27
C ALA A 37 -2.80 39.09 2.19
N ASP A 38 -3.24 39.24 0.94
CA ASP A 38 -2.41 39.41 -0.25
C ASP A 38 -1.46 38.23 -0.56
N PRO A 39 -1.93 37.26 -1.37
CA PRO A 39 -1.11 36.17 -1.91
C PRO A 39 0.13 36.60 -2.69
N ASN A 40 0.25 37.84 -3.18
CA ASN A 40 1.51 38.30 -3.79
C ASN A 40 2.65 38.42 -2.77
N ALA A 41 2.32 38.58 -1.49
CA ALA A 41 3.31 38.63 -0.42
C ALA A 41 3.67 37.24 0.13
N TRP A 42 3.05 36.17 -0.38
CA TRP A 42 3.34 34.82 0.09
C TRP A 42 4.72 34.36 -0.36
N THR A 43 5.39 33.64 0.52
CA THR A 43 6.74 33.13 0.35
C THR A 43 6.76 31.63 0.62
N SER A 44 7.90 30.97 0.39
CA SER A 44 8.12 29.57 0.78
C SER A 44 8.06 29.30 2.29
N SER A 45 7.80 30.31 3.12
CA SER A 45 7.55 30.17 4.57
C SER A 45 6.10 30.44 4.97
N THR A 46 5.25 30.82 4.01
CA THR A 46 3.88 31.25 4.29
C THR A 46 2.94 30.06 4.51
N LEU A 47 2.19 30.10 5.62
CA LEU A 47 1.05 29.23 5.87
C LEU A 47 -0.22 29.90 5.31
N GLY A 48 -0.60 29.55 4.09
CA GLY A 48 -1.73 30.13 3.37
C GLY A 48 -3.06 29.44 3.62
N TYR A 49 -4.13 30.20 3.59
CA TYR A 49 -5.50 29.73 3.70
C TYR A 49 -6.36 30.38 2.63
N VAL A 50 -7.14 29.56 1.93
CA VAL A 50 -8.10 29.99 0.92
C VAL A 50 -9.47 29.50 1.31
N GLY A 51 -10.33 30.41 1.77
CA GLY A 51 -11.61 30.08 2.39
C GLY A 51 -11.48 29.64 3.84
N GLU A 52 -10.92 30.51 4.70
CA GLU A 52 -10.69 30.19 6.13
C GLU A 52 -11.91 30.45 7.00
N THR A 53 -12.48 31.65 6.89
CA THR A 53 -13.59 32.12 7.73
C THR A 53 -14.86 32.40 6.93
N ALA A 54 -14.73 32.53 5.61
CA ALA A 54 -15.80 32.68 4.64
C ALA A 54 -15.34 32.06 3.32
N ASN A 55 -16.12 32.15 2.26
CA ASN A 55 -15.68 31.67 0.95
C ASN A 55 -14.49 32.49 0.44
N GLY A 56 -13.54 31.83 -0.22
CA GLY A 56 -12.33 32.45 -0.75
C GLY A 56 -11.94 31.88 -2.11
N THR A 57 -11.43 32.73 -2.98
CA THR A 57 -10.90 32.33 -4.29
C THR A 57 -9.52 32.92 -4.52
N LEU A 58 -8.67 32.17 -5.21
CA LEU A 58 -7.31 32.56 -5.60
C LEU A 58 -7.04 32.07 -7.03
N ALA A 59 -6.59 32.94 -7.90
CA ALA A 59 -6.19 32.61 -9.26
C ALA A 59 -4.75 33.05 -9.52
N VAL A 60 -3.94 32.14 -10.05
CA VAL A 60 -2.56 32.36 -10.53
C VAL A 60 -2.59 32.22 -12.04
N SER A 61 -2.30 33.31 -12.75
CA SER A 61 -2.47 33.38 -14.22
C SER A 61 -1.42 34.25 -14.89
N GLY A 62 -1.37 34.22 -16.23
CA GLY A 62 -0.53 35.10 -17.04
C GLY A 62 0.98 34.93 -16.81
N GLY A 63 1.45 33.76 -16.37
CA GLY A 63 2.86 33.52 -16.09
C GLY A 63 3.32 33.87 -14.67
N SER A 64 2.41 34.20 -13.75
CA SER A 64 2.76 34.46 -12.34
C SER A 64 3.25 33.23 -11.58
N ASP A 65 4.08 33.45 -10.56
CA ASP A 65 4.57 32.43 -9.62
C ASP A 65 4.06 32.69 -8.20
N LEU A 66 3.39 31.70 -7.62
CA LEU A 66 2.94 31.71 -6.23
C LEU A 66 3.83 30.79 -5.38
N LEU A 67 4.28 31.28 -4.23
CA LEU A 67 5.05 30.50 -3.26
C LEU A 67 4.28 30.34 -1.94
N SER A 68 4.37 29.16 -1.33
CA SER A 68 3.85 28.88 0.02
C SER A 68 4.66 27.79 0.72
N ASP A 69 4.59 27.71 2.05
CA ASP A 69 5.05 26.52 2.80
C ASP A 69 3.90 25.51 2.91
N ARG A 70 2.75 25.92 3.44
CA ARG A 70 1.56 25.06 3.56
C ARG A 70 0.33 25.81 3.12
N VAL A 71 -0.60 25.14 2.47
CA VAL A 71 -1.88 25.74 2.11
C VAL A 71 -3.05 24.83 2.49
N SER A 72 -4.07 25.43 3.08
CA SER A 72 -5.38 24.80 3.26
C SER A 72 -6.44 25.54 2.44
N ILE A 73 -7.07 24.81 1.53
CA ILE A 73 -8.23 25.26 0.75
C ILE A 73 -9.49 24.76 1.47
N ALA A 74 -10.39 25.67 1.84
CA ALA A 74 -11.56 25.45 2.69
C ALA A 74 -11.19 24.87 4.07
N SER A 75 -10.59 25.71 4.93
CA SER A 75 -10.07 25.32 6.25
C SER A 75 -11.08 25.41 7.39
N ALA A 76 -12.35 25.68 7.12
CA ALA A 76 -13.42 25.58 8.10
C ALA A 76 -14.66 24.87 7.53
N HIS A 77 -15.50 24.33 8.41
CA HIS A 77 -16.76 23.68 8.04
C HIS A 77 -17.65 24.64 7.24
N SER A 78 -18.36 24.11 6.24
CA SER A 78 -19.31 24.87 5.40
C SER A 78 -18.69 26.04 4.61
N THR A 79 -17.37 26.14 4.52
CA THR A 79 -16.67 27.11 3.65
C THR A 79 -16.37 26.51 2.28
N VAL A 80 -16.27 27.39 1.28
CA VAL A 80 -15.79 27.05 -0.05
C VAL A 80 -14.47 27.77 -0.32
N GLY A 81 -13.44 27.00 -0.65
CA GLY A 81 -12.15 27.51 -1.11
C GLY A 81 -11.90 27.08 -2.54
N GLN A 82 -11.43 27.99 -3.39
CA GLN A 82 -11.08 27.66 -4.77
C GLN A 82 -9.74 28.26 -5.15
N VAL A 83 -8.85 27.43 -5.68
CA VAL A 83 -7.58 27.86 -6.28
C VAL A 83 -7.57 27.46 -7.75
N THR A 84 -7.15 28.36 -8.63
CA THR A 84 -6.96 28.09 -10.06
C THR A 84 -5.57 28.50 -10.49
N VAL A 85 -4.80 27.59 -11.08
CA VAL A 85 -3.50 27.84 -11.71
C VAL A 85 -3.68 27.63 -13.21
N ASN A 86 -3.72 28.72 -13.96
CA ASN A 86 -4.17 28.72 -15.34
C ASN A 86 -3.23 29.44 -16.29
N GLY A 87 -2.87 28.76 -17.38
CA GLY A 87 -2.06 29.32 -18.44
C GLY A 87 -0.60 28.87 -18.37
N THR A 88 0.05 28.82 -19.52
CA THR A 88 1.46 28.47 -19.63
C THR A 88 2.34 29.42 -18.82
N GLY A 89 3.27 28.87 -18.06
CA GLY A 89 4.19 29.63 -17.21
C GLY A 89 3.60 30.05 -15.87
N SER A 90 2.30 29.87 -15.63
CA SER A 90 1.73 30.10 -14.30
C SER A 90 2.06 28.95 -13.37
N THR A 91 2.74 29.26 -12.27
CA THR A 91 3.30 28.29 -11.34
C THR A 91 2.79 28.50 -9.93
N TRP A 92 2.58 27.40 -9.21
CA TRP A 92 2.43 27.42 -7.76
C TRP A 92 3.35 26.39 -7.12
N THR A 93 4.26 26.84 -6.27
CA THR A 93 5.11 26.02 -5.43
C THR A 93 4.63 26.06 -3.98
N ASN A 94 4.23 24.92 -3.44
CA ASN A 94 3.92 24.70 -2.03
C ASN A 94 4.98 23.78 -1.38
N GLY A 95 5.75 24.28 -0.42
CA GLY A 95 6.91 23.57 0.16
C GLY A 95 6.57 22.37 1.05
N GLY A 96 5.33 22.27 1.52
CA GLY A 96 4.88 21.33 2.55
C GLY A 96 3.46 20.81 2.26
N TYR A 97 2.60 20.81 3.28
CA TYR A 97 1.25 20.26 3.19
C TYR A 97 0.33 21.11 2.30
N LEU A 98 -0.36 20.46 1.36
CA LEU A 98 -1.47 21.00 0.59
C LEU A 98 -2.74 20.23 0.93
N ASN A 99 -3.70 20.90 1.58
CA ASN A 99 -5.01 20.34 1.88
C ASN A 99 -6.05 20.96 0.94
N VAL A 100 -6.69 20.14 0.12
CA VAL A 100 -7.79 20.55 -0.76
C VAL A 100 -9.10 20.03 -0.17
N GLY A 101 -9.86 20.94 0.45
CA GLY A 101 -11.03 20.57 1.24
C GLY A 101 -10.59 20.00 2.58
N ARG A 102 -10.07 20.85 3.48
CA ARG A 102 -9.63 20.38 4.80
C ARG A 102 -10.84 20.02 5.66
N TYR A 103 -11.67 20.99 6.00
CA TYR A 103 -12.93 20.80 6.74
C TYR A 103 -14.16 21.20 5.91
N GLY A 104 -13.99 21.99 4.85
CA GLY A 104 -15.05 22.45 3.96
C GLY A 104 -14.98 21.82 2.56
N ASN A 105 -15.45 22.57 1.56
CA ASN A 105 -15.37 22.20 0.15
C ASN A 105 -14.24 22.96 -0.54
N GLY A 106 -13.14 22.27 -0.83
CA GLY A 106 -11.97 22.84 -1.49
C GLY A 106 -11.85 22.36 -2.94
N THR A 107 -11.51 23.29 -3.83
CA THR A 107 -11.23 23.01 -5.25
C THR A 107 -9.87 23.56 -5.66
N LEU A 108 -9.09 22.76 -6.39
CA LEU A 108 -7.89 23.19 -7.11
C LEU A 108 -8.01 22.83 -8.59
N ASN A 109 -7.93 23.83 -9.46
CA ASN A 109 -7.91 23.65 -10.91
C ASN A 109 -6.53 23.99 -11.47
N ILE A 110 -5.96 23.09 -12.27
CA ILE A 110 -4.69 23.25 -12.97
C ILE A 110 -4.98 23.07 -14.45
N THR A 111 -4.95 24.16 -15.21
CA THR A 111 -5.53 24.21 -16.56
C THR A 111 -4.64 24.95 -17.56
N ASN A 112 -4.83 24.67 -18.85
CA ASN A 112 -4.21 25.40 -19.97
C ASN A 112 -2.68 25.58 -19.85
N GLY A 113 -1.96 24.56 -19.39
CA GLY A 113 -0.50 24.61 -19.23
C GLY A 113 0.00 25.14 -17.88
N GLY A 114 -0.88 25.30 -16.89
CA GLY A 114 -0.49 25.65 -15.53
C GLY A 114 0.29 24.53 -14.83
N PHE A 115 1.18 24.90 -13.91
CA PHE A 115 2.06 23.99 -13.19
C PHE A 115 1.91 24.15 -11.67
N VAL A 116 1.72 23.04 -10.95
CA VAL A 116 1.74 23.03 -9.48
C VAL A 116 2.80 22.05 -8.99
N ARG A 117 3.58 22.47 -8.00
CA ARG A 117 4.46 21.61 -7.23
C ARG A 117 4.10 21.66 -5.75
N SER A 118 4.03 20.50 -5.12
CA SER A 118 3.75 20.36 -3.70
C SER A 118 4.60 19.28 -3.04
N ASP A 119 4.53 19.16 -1.70
CA ASP A 119 5.18 18.06 -0.98
C ASP A 119 4.15 16.99 -0.58
N TRP A 120 3.37 17.20 0.49
CA TRP A 120 2.38 16.23 1.01
C TRP A 120 0.95 16.69 0.76
N ASN A 121 0.08 15.81 0.25
CA ASN A 121 -1.22 16.25 -0.27
C ASN A 121 -2.39 15.42 0.23
N TYR A 122 -3.45 16.11 0.67
CA TYR A 122 -4.71 15.51 1.08
C TYR A 122 -5.87 16.17 0.34
N ILE A 123 -6.70 15.37 -0.33
CA ILE A 123 -7.90 15.82 -1.04
C ILE A 123 -9.11 15.24 -0.30
N GLY A 124 -9.95 16.08 0.29
CA GLY A 124 -10.99 15.63 1.23
C GLY A 124 -10.35 15.10 2.52
N SER A 125 -9.75 16.00 3.28
CA SER A 125 -8.87 15.63 4.41
C SER A 125 -9.64 15.07 5.58
N GLU A 126 -10.68 15.76 6.04
CA GLU A 126 -11.36 15.48 7.32
C GLU A 126 -12.77 14.92 7.09
N PHE A 127 -13.37 14.33 8.13
CA PHE A 127 -14.73 13.81 8.07
C PHE A 127 -15.73 14.87 7.57
N GLY A 128 -16.57 14.49 6.59
CA GLY A 128 -17.57 15.38 5.98
C GLY A 128 -17.02 16.42 4.99
N SER A 129 -15.70 16.57 4.87
CA SER A 129 -15.07 17.48 3.89
C SER A 129 -15.16 16.94 2.45
N ILE A 130 -15.10 17.85 1.48
CA ILE A 130 -15.06 17.53 0.06
C ILE A 130 -13.85 18.22 -0.56
N GLY A 131 -12.96 17.45 -1.17
CA GLY A 131 -11.85 17.96 -1.96
C GLY A 131 -11.97 17.57 -3.42
N SER A 132 -11.68 18.50 -4.32
CA SER A 132 -11.60 18.23 -5.75
C SER A 132 -10.35 18.87 -6.34
N VAL A 133 -9.52 18.07 -7.02
CA VAL A 133 -8.41 18.55 -7.82
C VAL A 133 -8.65 18.19 -9.27
N THR A 134 -8.46 19.13 -10.19
CA THR A 134 -8.56 18.91 -11.63
C THR A 134 -7.27 19.32 -12.31
N VAL A 135 -6.64 18.40 -13.02
CA VAL A 135 -5.48 18.63 -13.89
C VAL A 135 -5.92 18.31 -15.31
N THR A 136 -6.15 19.35 -16.13
CA THR A 136 -6.74 19.13 -17.45
C THR A 136 -6.16 20.03 -18.53
N GLY A 137 -6.02 19.44 -19.73
CA GLY A 137 -5.41 20.06 -20.89
C GLY A 137 -3.93 19.70 -21.03
N ALA A 138 -3.46 19.62 -22.28
CA ALA A 138 -2.07 19.33 -22.58
C ALA A 138 -1.13 20.35 -21.90
N GLY A 139 -0.07 19.84 -21.27
CA GLY A 139 0.91 20.66 -20.55
C GLY A 139 0.48 21.10 -19.14
N SER A 140 -0.76 20.86 -18.72
CA SER A 140 -1.14 21.06 -17.32
C SER A 140 -0.59 19.93 -16.46
N THR A 141 0.16 20.30 -15.43
CA THR A 141 0.95 19.34 -14.64
C THR A 141 0.88 19.61 -13.15
N TRP A 142 0.81 18.52 -12.38
CA TRP A 142 0.99 18.55 -10.93
C TRP A 142 2.08 17.58 -10.51
N THR A 143 3.10 18.09 -9.81
CA THR A 143 4.17 17.26 -9.23
C THR A 143 4.12 17.29 -7.71
N SER A 144 4.22 16.14 -7.06
CA SER A 144 4.31 16.00 -5.61
C SER A 144 5.58 15.26 -5.22
N ASN A 145 6.35 15.82 -4.28
CA ASN A 145 7.55 15.18 -3.72
C ASN A 145 7.23 14.11 -2.66
N GLY A 146 6.09 14.23 -1.98
CA GLY A 146 5.60 13.30 -0.98
C GLY A 146 4.44 12.45 -1.48
N LEU A 147 3.53 12.09 -0.57
CA LEU A 147 2.33 11.32 -0.90
C LEU A 147 1.21 12.21 -1.45
N VAL A 148 0.29 11.57 -2.18
CA VAL A 148 -1.03 12.12 -2.52
C VAL A 148 -2.10 11.17 -1.98
N CYS A 149 -2.97 11.69 -1.11
CA CYS A 149 -4.12 10.95 -0.60
C CYS A 149 -5.43 11.53 -1.16
N VAL A 150 -6.14 10.74 -1.94
CA VAL A 150 -7.43 11.10 -2.55
C VAL A 150 -8.54 10.50 -1.70
N GLY A 151 -9.20 11.30 -0.87
CA GLY A 151 -10.14 10.87 0.15
C GLY A 151 -9.40 10.30 1.36
N PHE A 152 -8.97 11.16 2.29
CA PHE A 152 -8.29 10.71 3.51
C PHE A 152 -9.29 10.22 4.55
N GLN A 153 -10.04 11.15 5.17
CA GLN A 153 -11.24 10.85 5.97
C GLN A 153 -12.52 11.35 5.28
N GLY A 154 -12.40 12.32 4.39
CA GLY A 154 -13.52 12.91 3.66
C GLY A 154 -13.76 12.27 2.30
N ARG A 155 -14.40 13.04 1.42
CA ARG A 155 -14.57 12.70 0.00
C ARG A 155 -13.55 13.44 -0.85
N GLY A 156 -12.69 12.69 -1.54
CA GLY A 156 -11.70 13.27 -2.46
C GLY A 156 -11.91 12.85 -3.91
N THR A 157 -11.72 13.78 -4.83
CA THR A 157 -11.69 13.49 -6.27
C THR A 157 -10.46 14.12 -6.92
N LEU A 158 -9.74 13.32 -7.70
CA LEU A 158 -8.64 13.77 -8.55
C LEU A 158 -8.99 13.49 -10.01
N ASN A 159 -9.25 14.54 -10.78
CA ASN A 159 -9.51 14.46 -12.22
C ASN A 159 -8.22 14.72 -13.00
N ILE A 160 -7.82 13.80 -13.88
CA ILE A 160 -6.63 13.91 -14.74
C ILE A 160 -7.05 13.66 -16.19
N SER A 161 -7.34 14.72 -16.95
CA SER A 161 -8.03 14.56 -18.24
C SER A 161 -7.43 15.41 -19.36
N ASN A 162 -7.84 15.12 -20.61
CA ASN A 162 -7.44 15.86 -21.81
C ASN A 162 -5.92 16.07 -21.95
N GLY A 163 -5.13 15.06 -21.60
CA GLY A 163 -3.66 15.11 -21.65
C GLY A 163 -2.97 15.77 -20.44
N GLY A 164 -3.71 16.04 -19.36
CA GLY A 164 -3.13 16.44 -18.07
C GLY A 164 -2.26 15.35 -17.46
N SER A 165 -1.28 15.74 -16.64
CA SER A 165 -0.32 14.82 -16.04
C SER A 165 -0.09 15.08 -14.55
N VAL A 166 -0.06 14.00 -13.76
CA VAL A 166 0.26 14.03 -12.33
C VAL A 166 1.44 13.10 -12.07
N ALA A 167 2.46 13.61 -11.38
CA ALA A 167 3.63 12.84 -10.96
C ALA A 167 3.80 12.92 -9.44
N VAL A 168 3.91 11.77 -8.79
CA VAL A 168 4.02 11.64 -7.34
C VAL A 168 5.27 10.83 -7.02
N ALA A 169 6.24 11.43 -6.33
CA ALA A 169 7.47 10.73 -5.96
C ALA A 169 7.26 9.76 -4.78
N GLY A 170 6.18 9.94 -4.00
CA GLY A 170 5.75 9.01 -2.97
C GLY A 170 4.55 8.15 -3.38
N THR A 171 3.81 7.68 -2.37
CA THR A 171 2.63 6.83 -2.56
C THR A 171 1.39 7.66 -2.96
N THR A 172 0.62 7.19 -3.94
CA THR A 172 -0.75 7.63 -4.17
C THR A 172 -1.73 6.67 -3.48
N ARG A 173 -2.50 7.18 -2.52
CA ARG A 173 -3.54 6.44 -1.77
C ARG A 173 -4.92 6.92 -2.18
N VAL A 174 -5.84 5.99 -2.43
CA VAL A 174 -7.22 6.31 -2.80
C VAL A 174 -8.17 5.74 -1.75
N ALA A 175 -9.02 6.59 -1.18
CA ALA A 175 -9.98 6.27 -0.14
C ALA A 175 -9.29 5.58 1.07
N HIS A 176 -8.59 6.35 1.88
CA HIS A 176 -7.60 5.83 2.82
C HIS A 176 -8.17 5.31 4.14
N LEU A 177 -9.00 6.09 4.84
CA LEU A 177 -9.54 5.70 6.15
C LEU A 177 -10.97 5.15 6.04
N GLU A 178 -11.46 4.59 7.13
CA GLU A 178 -12.83 4.08 7.24
C GLU A 178 -13.86 5.14 6.81
N SER A 179 -14.90 4.70 6.11
CA SER A 179 -15.97 5.56 5.57
C SER A 179 -15.53 6.66 4.58
N SER A 180 -14.24 6.84 4.34
CA SER A 180 -13.74 7.78 3.31
C SER A 180 -14.07 7.28 1.91
N THR A 181 -14.27 8.22 0.99
CA THR A 181 -14.47 7.96 -0.44
C THR A 181 -13.42 8.71 -1.25
N GLY A 182 -12.85 8.04 -2.23
CA GLY A 182 -11.77 8.58 -3.05
C GLY A 182 -11.92 8.08 -4.48
N THR A 183 -11.72 8.95 -5.46
CA THR A 183 -11.77 8.58 -6.88
C THR A 183 -10.69 9.30 -7.66
N ILE A 184 -9.97 8.57 -8.51
CA ILE A 184 -9.15 9.14 -9.57
C ILE A 184 -9.89 8.92 -10.89
N ASP A 185 -10.28 10.01 -11.54
CA ASP A 185 -10.99 9.97 -12.81
C ASP A 185 -10.14 10.54 -13.94
N PHE A 186 -9.96 9.76 -15.00
CA PHE A 186 -9.19 10.18 -16.16
C PHE A 186 -10.06 10.81 -17.28
N GLY A 187 -11.38 10.83 -17.09
CA GLY A 187 -12.34 11.28 -18.11
C GLY A 187 -12.21 10.48 -19.42
N SER A 188 -12.78 11.00 -20.51
CA SER A 188 -12.68 10.37 -21.84
C SER A 188 -11.44 10.79 -22.63
N GLY A 189 -10.89 11.98 -22.33
CA GLY A 189 -9.80 12.59 -23.08
C GLY A 189 -8.39 12.09 -22.72
N GLY A 190 -8.25 11.14 -21.80
CA GLY A 190 -6.94 10.64 -21.40
C GLY A 190 -6.23 11.50 -20.36
N GLY A 191 -5.41 10.86 -19.53
CA GLY A 191 -4.48 11.53 -18.62
C GLY A 191 -3.45 10.53 -18.09
N THR A 192 -2.41 11.04 -17.45
CA THR A 192 -1.34 10.19 -16.92
C THR A 192 -1.09 10.42 -15.44
N LEU A 193 -0.98 9.33 -14.69
CA LEU A 193 -0.50 9.32 -13.31
C LEU A 193 0.81 8.51 -13.26
N THR A 194 1.89 9.12 -12.78
CA THR A 194 3.10 8.38 -12.38
C THR A 194 3.25 8.45 -10.87
N THR A 195 3.46 7.32 -10.21
CA THR A 195 3.57 7.26 -8.75
C THR A 195 4.58 6.22 -8.30
N GLN A 196 5.18 6.38 -7.12
CA GLN A 196 6.08 5.36 -6.58
C GLN A 196 5.30 4.09 -6.20
N SER A 197 4.17 4.27 -5.51
CA SER A 197 3.28 3.19 -5.09
C SER A 197 1.84 3.62 -5.32
N LEU A 198 0.99 2.73 -5.82
CA LEU A 198 -0.46 2.94 -5.86
C LEU A 198 -1.14 2.03 -4.83
N TRP A 199 -1.95 2.63 -3.96
CA TRP A 199 -2.84 1.94 -3.04
C TRP A 199 -4.27 2.28 -3.42
N ALA A 200 -4.90 1.42 -4.23
CA ALA A 200 -6.22 1.67 -4.77
C ALA A 200 -6.94 0.38 -5.18
N SER A 201 -8.26 0.38 -4.99
CA SER A 201 -9.17 -0.60 -5.60
C SER A 201 -9.46 -0.18 -7.05
N PRO A 202 -9.55 -1.12 -8.02
CA PRO A 202 -9.91 -0.78 -9.40
C PRO A 202 -11.23 -0.01 -9.53
N SER A 203 -12.19 -0.24 -8.63
CA SER A 203 -13.47 0.48 -8.58
C SER A 203 -13.35 1.98 -8.32
N HIS A 204 -12.21 2.45 -7.82
CA HIS A 204 -11.94 3.87 -7.55
C HIS A 204 -11.13 4.55 -8.68
N LEU A 205 -10.85 3.83 -9.75
CA LEU A 205 -10.13 4.30 -10.94
C LEU A 205 -11.10 4.32 -12.12
N THR A 206 -11.42 5.49 -12.65
CA THR A 206 -12.45 5.65 -13.69
C THR A 206 -11.94 6.41 -14.91
N GLY A 207 -12.67 6.30 -16.02
CA GLY A 207 -12.32 6.96 -17.27
C GLY A 207 -11.33 6.17 -18.11
N THR A 208 -10.60 6.88 -18.98
CA THR A 208 -9.59 6.33 -19.87
C THR A 208 -8.26 7.01 -19.58
N GLY A 209 -7.25 6.26 -19.16
CA GLY A 209 -6.00 6.85 -18.69
C GLY A 209 -4.89 5.83 -18.47
N THR A 210 -3.68 6.33 -18.25
CA THR A 210 -2.52 5.50 -17.98
C THR A 210 -1.96 5.78 -16.59
N ILE A 211 -1.72 4.73 -15.83
CA ILE A 211 -1.04 4.78 -14.55
C ILE A 211 0.29 4.05 -14.70
N SER A 212 1.40 4.67 -14.31
CA SER A 212 2.70 4.01 -14.19
C SER A 212 3.11 4.02 -12.72
N THR A 213 3.39 2.84 -12.16
CA THR A 213 3.72 2.69 -10.75
C THR A 213 4.87 1.71 -10.54
N ARG A 214 5.64 1.92 -9.48
CA ARG A 214 6.69 0.99 -9.04
C ARG A 214 6.26 0.11 -7.87
N GLY A 215 4.99 0.21 -7.46
CA GLY A 215 4.41 -0.58 -6.39
C GLY A 215 2.89 -0.59 -6.47
N LEU A 216 2.26 -1.68 -6.04
CA LEU A 216 0.81 -1.83 -6.07
C LEU A 216 0.33 -2.59 -4.83
N VAL A 217 -0.59 -1.98 -4.08
CA VAL A 217 -1.43 -2.65 -3.09
C VAL A 217 -2.87 -2.49 -3.56
N SER A 218 -3.48 -3.58 -4.02
CA SER A 218 -4.78 -3.51 -4.71
C SER A 218 -5.61 -4.79 -4.53
N ASP A 219 -6.85 -4.72 -5.01
CA ASP A 219 -7.85 -5.79 -4.99
C ASP A 219 -7.82 -6.58 -6.31
N VAL A 220 -6.61 -6.87 -6.80
CA VAL A 220 -6.37 -7.59 -8.04
C VAL A 220 -5.59 -8.86 -7.74
N SER A 221 -5.51 -9.75 -8.72
CA SER A 221 -4.62 -10.91 -8.66
C SER A 221 -3.32 -10.57 -9.40
N LEU A 222 -2.20 -10.62 -8.68
CA LEU A 222 -0.86 -10.48 -9.23
C LEU A 222 -0.18 -11.84 -9.24
N VAL A 223 0.43 -12.19 -10.37
CA VAL A 223 1.17 -13.46 -10.53
C VAL A 223 2.55 -13.15 -11.08
N PHE A 224 3.59 -13.56 -10.36
CA PHE A 224 4.98 -13.49 -10.78
C PHE A 224 5.50 -14.93 -10.87
N ASP A 225 5.71 -15.40 -12.10
CA ASP A 225 6.17 -16.75 -12.41
C ASP A 225 7.04 -16.74 -13.67
N ALA A 226 7.50 -17.91 -14.15
CA ALA A 226 8.40 -17.97 -15.29
C ALA A 226 7.81 -17.39 -16.59
N SER A 227 6.48 -17.24 -16.68
CA SER A 227 5.76 -16.66 -17.82
C SER A 227 5.35 -15.19 -17.62
N HIS A 228 5.46 -14.66 -16.41
CA HIS A 228 5.09 -13.29 -16.06
C HIS A 228 6.31 -12.47 -15.63
N ASP A 229 6.57 -11.38 -16.34
CA ASP A 229 7.67 -10.46 -16.03
C ASP A 229 7.37 -9.64 -14.75
N LEU A 230 8.41 -9.05 -14.17
CA LEU A 230 8.33 -8.04 -13.11
C LEU A 230 7.74 -6.72 -13.63
N TRP A 231 7.67 -6.56 -14.95
CA TRP A 231 6.82 -5.58 -15.61
C TRP A 231 5.47 -6.19 -15.97
N GLN A 232 4.38 -5.64 -15.42
CA GLN A 232 3.02 -6.08 -15.75
C GLN A 232 2.13 -4.93 -16.19
N THR A 233 1.30 -5.19 -17.20
CA THR A 233 0.25 -4.27 -17.63
C THR A 233 -1.12 -4.85 -17.28
N LEU A 234 -1.83 -4.17 -16.39
CA LEU A 234 -3.19 -4.49 -15.97
C LEU A 234 -4.18 -3.54 -16.65
N LYS A 235 -5.36 -4.04 -17.00
CA LYS A 235 -6.41 -3.23 -17.62
C LYS A 235 -7.70 -3.29 -16.81
N PHE A 236 -8.27 -2.12 -16.52
CA PHE A 236 -9.54 -1.96 -15.81
C PHE A 236 -10.43 -1.01 -16.61
N GLY A 237 -11.32 -1.55 -17.45
CA GLY A 237 -12.09 -0.72 -18.39
C GLY A 237 -11.16 0.09 -19.30
N GLY A 238 -11.26 1.42 -19.25
CA GLY A 238 -10.40 2.34 -20.00
C GLY A 238 -9.03 2.62 -19.38
N ILE A 239 -8.75 2.10 -18.17
CA ILE A 239 -7.49 2.33 -17.47
C ILE A 239 -6.47 1.28 -17.88
N THR A 240 -5.25 1.74 -18.21
CA THR A 240 -4.06 0.90 -18.35
C THR A 240 -3.11 1.21 -17.20
N LEU A 241 -2.81 0.22 -16.36
CA LEU A 241 -1.86 0.33 -15.26
C LEU A 241 -0.60 -0.46 -15.61
N ASN A 242 0.55 0.21 -15.64
CA ASN A 242 1.86 -0.37 -15.83
C ASN A 242 2.57 -0.44 -14.47
N LEU A 243 2.80 -1.65 -13.98
CA LEU A 243 3.55 -1.94 -12.77
C LEU A 243 4.97 -2.37 -13.18
N ASP A 244 5.98 -1.63 -12.75
CA ASP A 244 7.40 -1.95 -13.03
C ASP A 244 8.16 -2.20 -11.71
N LEU A 245 8.49 -3.47 -11.46
CA LEU A 245 9.28 -3.91 -10.30
C LEU A 245 10.74 -4.24 -10.65
N ASN A 246 11.22 -3.88 -11.85
CA ASN A 246 12.58 -4.25 -12.30
C ASN A 246 13.71 -3.45 -11.64
N ASP A 247 13.43 -2.30 -11.01
CA ASP A 247 14.43 -1.45 -10.37
C ASP A 247 14.52 -1.74 -8.86
N PRO A 248 15.55 -2.46 -8.38
CA PRO A 248 15.65 -2.86 -6.97
C PRO A 248 15.87 -1.69 -5.99
N VAL A 249 16.31 -0.52 -6.45
CA VAL A 249 16.50 0.67 -5.60
C VAL A 249 15.25 1.56 -5.62
N GLY A 250 14.45 1.43 -6.68
CA GLY A 250 13.24 2.20 -6.93
C GLY A 250 11.92 1.46 -6.72
N VAL A 251 11.88 0.25 -6.14
CA VAL A 251 10.59 -0.45 -5.92
C VAL A 251 9.72 0.23 -4.86
N GLY A 252 8.42 0.28 -5.13
CA GLY A 252 7.38 0.74 -4.22
C GLY A 252 6.86 -0.37 -3.31
N ASP A 253 5.69 -0.14 -2.73
CA ASP A 253 5.02 -1.09 -1.85
C ASP A 253 4.34 -2.18 -2.68
N LEU A 254 4.28 -3.40 -2.18
CA LEU A 254 3.59 -4.51 -2.85
C LEU A 254 2.62 -5.19 -1.89
N GLY A 255 1.46 -5.57 -2.39
CA GLY A 255 0.47 -6.18 -1.52
C GLY A 255 -0.80 -6.66 -2.21
N ALA A 256 -1.59 -7.38 -1.43
CA ALA A 256 -2.83 -8.01 -1.87
C ALA A 256 -3.96 -7.68 -0.89
N GLY A 257 -5.13 -7.32 -1.43
CA GLY A 257 -6.30 -6.94 -0.63
C GLY A 257 -6.09 -5.55 -0.01
N TYR A 258 -6.52 -4.52 -0.72
CA TYR A 258 -6.52 -3.15 -0.24
C TYR A 258 -7.81 -2.83 0.52
N ARG A 259 -8.96 -2.77 -0.16
CA ARG A 259 -10.30 -2.54 0.44
C ARG A 259 -11.33 -3.60 0.04
N GLY A 260 -10.92 -4.57 -0.75
CA GLY A 260 -11.67 -5.74 -1.15
C GLY A 260 -10.78 -6.96 -1.10
N THR A 261 -10.95 -7.86 -2.06
CA THR A 261 -10.18 -9.10 -2.14
C THR A 261 -9.07 -9.00 -3.17
N GLY A 262 -7.85 -9.36 -2.81
CA GLY A 262 -6.71 -9.44 -3.74
C GLY A 262 -5.83 -10.65 -3.46
N SER A 263 -5.03 -11.03 -4.46
CA SER A 263 -4.07 -12.13 -4.33
C SER A 263 -2.72 -11.78 -4.94
N LEU A 264 -1.66 -12.35 -4.36
CA LEU A 264 -0.28 -12.28 -4.84
C LEU A 264 0.29 -13.70 -4.88
N LEU A 265 0.73 -14.14 -6.05
CA LEU A 265 1.44 -15.41 -6.23
C LEU A 265 2.84 -15.13 -6.76
N ILE A 266 3.85 -15.65 -6.08
CA ILE A 266 5.24 -15.65 -6.53
C ILE A 266 5.71 -17.10 -6.60
N GLN A 267 6.06 -17.57 -7.78
CA GLN A 267 6.43 -18.97 -8.03
C GLN A 267 7.50 -19.11 -9.11
N ASP A 268 7.83 -20.36 -9.46
CA ASP A 268 8.73 -20.74 -10.56
C ASP A 268 10.11 -20.05 -10.54
N GLY A 269 10.67 -19.85 -9.34
CA GLY A 269 12.01 -19.29 -9.15
C GLY A 269 12.08 -17.76 -9.26
N VAL A 270 10.96 -17.06 -9.37
CA VAL A 270 10.95 -15.59 -9.51
C VAL A 270 11.24 -14.89 -8.17
N ALA A 271 12.10 -13.87 -8.22
CA ALA A 271 12.41 -13.01 -7.08
C ALA A 271 11.77 -11.63 -7.24
N VAL A 272 11.00 -11.22 -6.23
CA VAL A 272 10.30 -9.93 -6.18
C VAL A 272 10.80 -9.12 -5.00
N GLN A 273 11.01 -7.82 -5.21
CA GLN A 273 11.38 -6.87 -4.17
C GLN A 273 10.29 -5.82 -3.99
N SER A 274 10.10 -5.38 -2.76
CA SER A 274 9.25 -4.22 -2.46
C SER A 274 9.79 -3.43 -1.27
N LYS A 275 9.30 -2.20 -1.10
CA LYS A 275 9.57 -1.40 0.08
C LYS A 275 8.82 -1.97 1.29
N LEU A 276 7.50 -1.87 1.24
CA LEU A 276 6.59 -2.49 2.21
C LEU A 276 5.92 -3.72 1.59
N GLY A 277 5.57 -4.68 2.44
CA GLY A 277 4.66 -5.76 2.10
C GLY A 277 3.35 -5.62 2.87
N GLN A 278 2.20 -5.66 2.20
CA GLN A 278 0.91 -5.50 2.86
C GLN A 278 -0.12 -6.53 2.37
N ILE A 279 -0.67 -7.33 3.27
CA ILE A 279 -1.66 -8.36 2.96
C ILE A 279 -2.89 -8.12 3.84
N GLY A 280 -4.03 -7.76 3.25
CA GLY A 280 -5.22 -7.36 4.02
C GLY A 280 -5.03 -5.99 4.67
N ALA A 281 -5.02 -4.94 3.84
CA ALA A 281 -4.53 -3.61 4.21
C ALA A 281 -5.52 -2.71 4.95
N ARG A 282 -6.83 -2.98 4.84
CA ARG A 282 -7.91 -2.16 5.42
C ARG A 282 -8.98 -3.02 6.09
N PRO A 283 -9.85 -2.43 6.92
CA PRO A 283 -11.01 -3.13 7.47
C PRO A 283 -11.79 -3.87 6.38
N ASP A 284 -12.24 -5.09 6.70
CA ASP A 284 -12.96 -6.03 5.84
C ASP A 284 -12.24 -6.50 4.56
N SER A 285 -11.05 -5.97 4.26
CA SER A 285 -10.27 -6.42 3.09
C SER A 285 -9.73 -7.83 3.31
N VAL A 286 -9.59 -8.60 2.22
CA VAL A 286 -9.03 -9.94 2.23
C VAL A 286 -7.82 -9.99 1.30
N GLY A 287 -6.64 -10.15 1.88
CA GLY A 287 -5.39 -10.32 1.15
C GLY A 287 -4.88 -11.74 1.28
N THR A 288 -4.40 -12.30 0.16
CA THR A 288 -3.66 -13.57 0.17
C THR A 288 -2.33 -13.40 -0.56
N ALA A 289 -1.25 -13.89 0.02
CA ALA A 289 0.04 -13.99 -0.66
C ALA A 289 0.60 -15.40 -0.52
N THR A 290 1.04 -15.98 -1.63
CA THR A 290 1.71 -17.28 -1.68
C THR A 290 3.07 -17.13 -2.35
N VAL A 291 4.12 -17.58 -1.66
CA VAL A 291 5.46 -17.71 -2.23
C VAL A 291 5.83 -19.18 -2.21
N ARG A 292 5.92 -19.80 -3.40
CA ARG A 292 6.13 -21.24 -3.50
C ARG A 292 7.16 -21.63 -4.54
N GLY A 293 7.83 -22.75 -4.30
CA GLY A 293 8.84 -23.30 -5.21
C GLY A 293 10.24 -22.79 -4.89
N ALA A 294 11.22 -23.68 -5.06
CA ALA A 294 12.61 -23.36 -4.83
C ALA A 294 13.07 -22.16 -5.68
N GLY A 295 13.71 -21.18 -5.03
CA GLY A 295 14.20 -19.97 -5.68
C GLY A 295 13.17 -18.84 -5.80
N SER A 296 11.90 -19.09 -5.49
CA SER A 296 10.88 -18.04 -5.44
C SER A 296 11.04 -17.22 -4.18
N ASN A 297 11.17 -15.90 -4.33
CA ASN A 297 11.53 -15.00 -3.24
C ASN A 297 10.65 -13.77 -3.21
N TRP A 298 10.21 -13.36 -2.02
CA TRP A 298 9.69 -12.01 -1.78
C TRP A 298 10.52 -11.32 -0.69
N THR A 299 11.21 -10.25 -1.06
CA THR A 299 12.02 -9.47 -0.11
C THR A 299 11.43 -8.07 0.07
N THR A 300 11.14 -7.70 1.32
CA THR A 300 10.80 -6.33 1.69
C THR A 300 12.02 -5.63 2.31
N SER A 301 12.27 -4.38 1.93
CA SER A 301 13.32 -3.57 2.57
C SER A 301 12.87 -2.97 3.91
N SER A 302 11.55 -2.86 4.12
CA SER A 302 10.89 -2.44 5.35
C SER A 302 9.98 -3.56 5.85
N ASP A 303 8.86 -3.19 6.48
CA ASP A 303 7.94 -4.10 7.15
C ASP A 303 7.08 -4.94 6.20
N LEU A 304 6.71 -6.14 6.66
CA LEU A 304 5.70 -7.00 6.08
C LEU A 304 4.54 -7.16 7.06
N GLY A 305 3.36 -6.70 6.67
CA GLY A 305 2.12 -6.84 7.43
C GLY A 305 1.21 -7.92 6.85
N VAL A 306 0.78 -8.86 7.70
CA VAL A 306 -0.18 -9.92 7.39
C VAL A 306 -1.43 -9.75 8.25
N GLY A 307 -2.48 -9.21 7.63
CA GLY A 307 -3.71 -8.85 8.34
C GLY A 307 -3.45 -7.71 9.31
N VAL A 308 -3.00 -6.56 8.80
CA VAL A 308 -2.73 -5.41 9.67
C VAL A 308 -4.04 -4.81 10.16
N MET A 309 -4.91 -4.39 9.25
CA MET A 309 -6.25 -3.86 9.55
C MET A 309 -7.38 -4.73 8.99
N GLY A 310 -7.07 -5.63 8.06
CA GLY A 310 -8.04 -6.56 7.47
C GLY A 310 -7.67 -8.02 7.73
N HIS A 311 -8.11 -8.88 6.83
CA HIS A 311 -7.82 -10.31 6.86
C HIS A 311 -6.66 -10.62 5.91
N GLY A 312 -5.53 -11.05 6.45
CA GLY A 312 -4.35 -11.39 5.65
C GLY A 312 -3.92 -12.82 5.83
N ARG A 313 -3.59 -13.48 4.72
CA ARG A 313 -2.96 -14.80 4.71
C ARG A 313 -1.64 -14.78 3.94
N LEU A 314 -0.56 -15.17 4.60
CA LEU A 314 0.72 -15.47 3.97
C LEU A 314 0.97 -16.98 3.97
N THR A 315 1.36 -17.55 2.84
CA THR A 315 1.77 -18.94 2.74
C THR A 315 3.12 -19.03 2.04
N VAL A 316 4.10 -19.66 2.70
CA VAL A 316 5.44 -19.92 2.16
C VAL A 316 5.63 -21.43 2.12
N THR A 317 5.79 -21.99 0.93
CA THR A 317 5.79 -23.44 0.75
C THR A 317 6.73 -23.91 -0.35
N ASP A 318 6.94 -25.22 -0.49
CA ASP A 318 7.71 -25.87 -1.56
C ASP A 318 9.12 -25.27 -1.79
N GLY A 319 9.79 -24.79 -0.73
CA GLY A 319 11.12 -24.18 -0.83
C GLY A 319 11.13 -22.68 -1.15
N GLY A 320 9.97 -22.01 -1.14
CA GLY A 320 9.86 -20.57 -1.30
C GLY A 320 10.40 -19.79 -0.10
N ALA A 321 10.75 -18.52 -0.30
CA ALA A 321 11.30 -17.70 0.79
C ALA A 321 10.76 -16.27 0.83
N VAL A 322 10.52 -15.79 2.05
CA VAL A 322 10.13 -14.43 2.35
C VAL A 322 11.14 -13.81 3.30
N SER A 323 11.59 -12.59 3.05
CA SER A 323 12.43 -11.84 3.98
C SER A 323 11.88 -10.42 4.20
N CYS A 324 11.84 -9.98 5.45
CA CYS A 324 11.39 -8.63 5.79
C CYS A 324 12.23 -8.01 6.91
N PHE A 325 12.10 -6.69 7.10
CA PHE A 325 12.77 -6.01 8.22
C PHE A 325 12.04 -6.28 9.54
N ASN A 326 10.75 -5.91 9.64
CA ASN A 326 9.86 -6.38 10.70
C ASN A 326 8.69 -7.17 10.10
N GLY A 327 8.17 -8.12 10.88
CA GLY A 327 6.95 -8.87 10.56
C GLY A 327 5.82 -8.52 11.54
N TYR A 328 4.62 -8.27 11.02
CA TYR A 328 3.42 -8.04 11.82
C TYR A 328 2.32 -8.99 11.38
N VAL A 329 1.73 -9.72 12.32
CA VAL A 329 0.60 -10.63 12.05
C VAL A 329 -0.56 -10.26 12.99
N ALA A 330 -1.71 -9.85 12.44
CA ALA A 330 -2.88 -9.37 13.20
C ALA A 330 -2.56 -8.16 14.11
N PHE A 331 -2.44 -6.96 13.53
CA PHE A 331 -1.90 -5.78 14.22
C PHE A 331 -2.93 -4.71 14.62
N ASP A 332 -4.21 -4.83 14.26
CA ASP A 332 -5.26 -3.86 14.60
C ASP A 332 -6.54 -4.57 15.08
N ASN A 333 -7.51 -3.79 15.55
CA ASN A 333 -8.82 -4.28 15.96
C ASN A 333 -9.55 -4.91 14.76
N ASP A 334 -10.24 -6.02 15.02
CA ASP A 334 -10.98 -6.84 14.04
C ASP A 334 -10.16 -7.46 12.89
N ALA A 335 -8.85 -7.22 12.85
CA ALA A 335 -7.94 -7.84 11.88
C ALA A 335 -7.68 -9.32 12.20
N THR A 336 -7.49 -10.14 11.17
CA THR A 336 -7.00 -11.51 11.32
C THR A 336 -5.76 -11.73 10.46
N GLY A 337 -4.71 -12.27 11.06
CA GLY A 337 -3.44 -12.54 10.39
C GLY A 337 -3.10 -14.02 10.51
N VAL A 338 -2.90 -14.67 9.37
CA VAL A 338 -2.49 -16.08 9.30
C VAL A 338 -1.23 -16.18 8.45
N ALA A 339 -0.16 -16.70 9.03
CA ALA A 339 1.06 -17.03 8.31
C ALA A 339 1.33 -18.53 8.40
N THR A 340 1.70 -19.15 7.28
CA THR A 340 2.11 -20.56 7.22
C THR A 340 3.46 -20.64 6.52
N VAL A 341 4.42 -21.33 7.15
CA VAL A 341 5.71 -21.67 6.56
C VAL A 341 5.86 -23.18 6.63
N GLU A 342 5.76 -23.84 5.48
CA GLU A 342 5.63 -25.29 5.40
C GLU A 342 6.56 -25.88 4.34
N GLY A 343 7.13 -27.04 4.61
CA GLY A 343 7.93 -27.79 3.65
C GLY A 343 9.42 -27.45 3.73
N VAL A 344 10.23 -28.44 3.37
CA VAL A 344 11.69 -28.37 3.44
C VAL A 344 12.20 -27.23 2.56
N GLY A 345 13.02 -26.36 3.15
CA GLY A 345 13.62 -25.22 2.46
C GLY A 345 12.75 -23.97 2.42
N SER A 346 11.48 -24.05 2.84
CA SER A 346 10.59 -22.90 2.94
C SER A 346 10.97 -22.01 4.13
N LYS A 347 11.05 -20.69 3.91
CA LYS A 347 11.62 -19.77 4.90
C LYS A 347 10.87 -18.46 5.04
N TRP A 348 10.67 -18.01 6.27
CA TRP A 348 10.38 -16.61 6.57
C TRP A 348 11.46 -16.01 7.48
N ILE A 349 12.25 -15.10 6.92
CA ILE A 349 13.41 -14.49 7.58
C ILE A 349 13.10 -13.06 7.99
N ILE A 350 12.91 -12.83 9.29
CA ILE A 350 12.64 -11.52 9.88
C ILE A 350 13.93 -10.96 10.47
N ARG A 351 14.45 -9.89 9.88
CA ARG A 351 15.78 -9.34 10.24
C ARG A 351 15.79 -8.67 11.61
N ARG A 352 14.67 -8.12 12.06
CA ARG A 352 14.57 -7.42 13.34
C ARG A 352 13.50 -8.04 14.23
N ALA A 353 12.25 -7.61 14.18
CA ALA A 353 11.23 -8.02 15.13
C ALA A 353 10.03 -8.66 14.44
N LEU A 354 9.48 -9.70 15.07
CA LEU A 354 8.21 -10.30 14.69
C LEU A 354 7.21 -10.08 15.82
N SER A 355 6.06 -9.49 15.49
CA SER A 355 4.94 -9.31 16.41
C SER A 355 3.72 -10.06 15.92
N LEU A 356 3.11 -10.86 16.80
CA LEU A 356 1.87 -11.58 16.53
C LEU A 356 0.78 -11.21 17.53
N GLY A 357 -0.40 -10.91 16.99
CA GLY A 357 -1.65 -10.83 17.73
C GLY A 357 -1.76 -9.67 18.71
N SER A 358 -1.32 -8.48 18.28
CA SER A 358 -1.27 -7.27 19.12
C SER A 358 -2.63 -6.84 19.65
N TRP A 359 -3.69 -7.06 18.89
CA TRP A 359 -5.06 -6.76 19.31
C TRP A 359 -6.05 -7.90 19.07
N GLN A 360 -5.77 -8.77 18.09
CA GLN A 360 -6.63 -9.90 17.70
C GLN A 360 -5.81 -11.18 17.41
N LEU A 361 -6.49 -12.26 17.03
CA LEU A 361 -5.87 -13.56 16.74
C LEU A 361 -4.86 -13.46 15.58
N GLY A 362 -3.58 -13.56 15.91
CA GLY A 362 -2.48 -13.71 14.97
C GLY A 362 -1.91 -15.11 15.06
N THR A 363 -2.00 -15.90 13.99
CA THR A 363 -1.52 -17.29 13.98
C THR A 363 -0.34 -17.43 13.01
N LEU A 364 0.73 -18.03 13.51
CA LEU A 364 1.83 -18.53 12.69
C LEU A 364 1.90 -20.05 12.83
N THR A 365 1.93 -20.75 11.70
CA THR A 365 2.13 -22.21 11.66
C THR A 365 3.43 -22.53 10.94
N ILE A 366 4.25 -23.39 11.54
CA ILE A 366 5.56 -23.82 11.02
C ILE A 366 5.60 -25.35 10.99
N THR A 367 5.58 -25.93 9.80
CA THR A 367 5.42 -27.38 9.61
C THR A 367 6.36 -27.93 8.54
N GLU A 368 6.52 -29.25 8.50
CA GLU A 368 7.19 -30.01 7.44
C GLU A 368 8.62 -29.52 7.10
N GLY A 369 9.38 -29.09 8.11
CA GLY A 369 10.74 -28.57 7.91
C GLY A 369 10.81 -27.09 7.47
N GLY A 370 9.70 -26.36 7.53
CA GLY A 370 9.68 -24.91 7.36
C GLY A 370 10.47 -24.18 8.45
N LEU A 371 11.07 -23.04 8.11
CA LEU A 371 11.90 -22.25 9.02
C LEU A 371 11.38 -20.81 9.16
N VAL A 372 11.22 -20.36 10.41
CA VAL A 372 11.07 -18.94 10.73
C VAL A 372 12.25 -18.48 11.58
N SER A 373 12.89 -17.38 11.21
CA SER A 373 13.99 -16.80 12.00
C SER A 373 13.70 -15.34 12.38
N VAL A 374 13.97 -14.97 13.63
CA VAL A 374 13.75 -13.61 14.15
C VAL A 374 15.04 -13.04 14.72
N GLY A 375 15.55 -11.97 14.10
CA GLY A 375 16.89 -11.45 14.40
C GLY A 375 17.04 -10.66 15.70
N THR A 376 15.95 -10.24 16.33
CA THR A 376 15.99 -9.63 17.66
C THR A 376 14.84 -10.15 18.52
N THR A 377 13.70 -9.45 18.56
CA THR A 377 12.61 -9.78 19.49
C THR A 377 11.44 -10.45 18.77
N LEU A 378 11.05 -11.61 19.27
CA LEU A 378 9.73 -12.19 19.03
C LEU A 378 8.76 -11.69 20.12
N THR A 379 7.62 -11.12 19.72
CA THR A 379 6.55 -10.72 20.65
C THR A 379 5.25 -11.40 20.25
N THR A 380 4.65 -12.12 21.19
CA THR A 380 3.28 -12.63 21.06
C THR A 380 2.42 -11.90 22.09
N ASP A 381 1.52 -11.04 21.61
CA ASP A 381 0.57 -10.35 22.46
C ASP A 381 -0.59 -11.30 22.83
N LYS A 382 -1.69 -10.81 23.45
CA LYS A 382 -2.67 -11.69 24.16
C LYS A 382 -3.33 -12.75 23.27
N ALA A 383 -3.33 -12.57 21.96
CA ALA A 383 -3.96 -13.48 21.01
C ALA A 383 -2.97 -14.00 19.94
N GLY A 384 -1.66 -13.82 20.13
CA GLY A 384 -0.64 -14.40 19.26
C GLY A 384 -0.43 -15.89 19.56
N ILE A 385 -0.45 -16.74 18.53
CA ILE A 385 -0.20 -18.19 18.65
C ILE A 385 0.81 -18.62 17.59
N ILE A 386 1.78 -19.42 18.02
CA ILE A 386 2.75 -20.08 17.13
C ILE A 386 2.57 -21.59 17.26
N ASN A 387 2.16 -22.23 16.19
CA ASN A 387 1.95 -23.67 16.10
C ASN A 387 3.09 -24.31 15.32
N MET A 388 3.78 -25.28 15.91
CA MET A 388 4.94 -25.95 15.31
C MET A 388 4.77 -27.47 15.29
N ALA A 389 5.03 -28.13 14.16
CA ALA A 389 5.02 -29.59 14.08
C ALA A 389 5.90 -30.12 12.93
N THR A 390 6.04 -31.44 12.83
CA THR A 390 6.64 -32.12 11.66
C THR A 390 8.01 -31.56 11.23
N GLY A 391 8.93 -31.35 12.16
CA GLY A 391 10.25 -30.78 11.84
C GLY A 391 10.26 -29.26 11.69
N GLY A 392 9.16 -28.56 12.00
CA GLY A 392 9.10 -27.10 11.96
C GLY A 392 10.15 -26.45 12.87
N MET A 393 10.77 -25.38 12.36
CA MET A 393 11.93 -24.72 12.95
C MET A 393 11.66 -23.25 13.28
N LEU A 394 11.97 -22.85 14.52
CA LEU A 394 11.95 -21.47 14.98
C LEU A 394 13.34 -21.08 15.51
N ALA A 395 14.00 -20.14 14.84
CA ALA A 395 15.30 -19.62 15.22
C ALA A 395 15.16 -18.23 15.86
N LEU A 396 15.67 -18.07 17.09
CA LEU A 396 15.70 -16.79 17.80
C LEU A 396 17.15 -16.38 18.03
N TYR A 397 17.46 -15.10 17.81
CA TYR A 397 18.81 -14.58 18.05
C TYR A 397 19.15 -14.62 19.55
N GLY A 398 20.33 -15.14 19.88
CA GLY A 398 20.78 -15.37 21.25
C GLY A 398 21.21 -16.81 21.47
N ASP A 399 22.06 -17.00 22.48
CA ASP A 399 22.51 -18.30 22.96
C ASP A 399 21.63 -18.75 24.14
N ALA A 400 21.01 -19.91 23.98
CA ALA A 400 20.02 -20.46 24.89
C ALA A 400 19.81 -21.97 24.67
N ASP A 401 20.81 -22.68 24.14
CA ASP A 401 20.71 -24.12 23.85
C ASP A 401 20.78 -24.99 25.13
N ASP A 402 21.28 -24.41 26.22
CA ASP A 402 21.30 -25.01 27.55
C ASP A 402 19.90 -25.39 28.09
N SER A 403 18.85 -24.62 27.77
CA SER A 403 17.49 -24.96 28.21
C SER A 403 16.35 -24.29 27.42
N LEU A 404 15.20 -24.97 27.37
CA LEU A 404 13.96 -24.38 26.83
C LEU A 404 13.54 -23.11 27.58
N GLY A 405 13.80 -23.02 28.89
CA GLY A 405 13.48 -21.84 29.68
C GLY A 405 14.24 -20.59 29.20
N GLU A 406 15.52 -20.75 28.88
CA GLU A 406 16.34 -19.67 28.32
C GLU A 406 15.92 -19.31 26.91
N PHE A 407 15.62 -20.30 26.07
CA PHE A 407 15.11 -20.04 24.72
C PHE A 407 13.83 -19.21 24.78
N LEU A 408 12.92 -19.56 25.69
CA LEU A 408 11.69 -18.83 25.90
C LEU A 408 11.94 -17.40 26.41
N ASN A 409 13.01 -17.14 27.17
CA ASN A 409 13.37 -15.78 27.59
C ASN A 409 13.83 -14.87 26.42
N LEU A 410 14.19 -15.45 25.26
CA LEU A 410 14.48 -14.69 24.03
C LEU A 410 13.19 -14.10 23.40
N ALA A 411 12.02 -14.62 23.77
CA ALA A 411 10.71 -14.14 23.33
C ALA A 411 9.96 -13.40 24.44
N LYS A 412 9.09 -12.46 24.05
CA LYS A 412 8.16 -11.80 24.97
C LYS A 412 6.84 -12.56 24.99
N ARG A 413 6.51 -13.10 26.18
CA ARG A 413 5.36 -13.97 26.52
C ARG A 413 5.47 -15.36 25.89
N THR A 414 5.72 -16.34 26.72
CA THR A 414 6.31 -17.63 26.34
C THR A 414 5.29 -18.76 26.24
N ASP A 415 4.05 -18.51 26.63
CA ASP A 415 2.90 -19.43 26.58
C ASP A 415 2.25 -19.53 25.18
N ALA A 416 2.73 -18.75 24.21
CA ALA A 416 2.17 -18.70 22.86
C ALA A 416 2.72 -19.77 21.90
N ILE A 417 3.87 -20.38 22.21
CA ILE A 417 4.49 -21.41 21.37
C ILE A 417 3.90 -22.78 21.73
N ARG A 418 3.39 -23.47 20.71
CA ARG A 418 2.71 -24.75 20.83
C ARG A 418 3.33 -25.79 19.91
N TYR A 419 3.29 -27.03 20.36
CA TYR A 419 3.62 -28.20 19.56
C TYR A 419 2.38 -29.08 19.38
N TRP A 420 2.33 -29.82 18.28
CA TRP A 420 1.28 -30.81 18.08
C TRP A 420 1.51 -32.01 18.99
N ASN A 421 0.57 -32.30 19.90
CA ASN A 421 0.64 -33.45 20.77
C ASN A 421 -0.27 -34.57 20.24
N ALA A 422 0.33 -35.57 19.61
CA ALA A 422 -0.40 -36.70 19.03
C ALA A 422 -1.20 -37.52 20.05
N ALA A 423 -0.83 -37.51 21.33
CA ALA A 423 -1.58 -38.20 22.38
C ALA A 423 -2.85 -37.45 22.79
N LEU A 424 -2.90 -36.14 22.58
CA LEU A 424 -4.07 -35.30 22.85
C LEU A 424 -4.92 -35.02 21.60
N ASP A 425 -4.37 -35.31 20.41
CA ASP A 425 -4.95 -34.90 19.11
C ASP A 425 -5.22 -33.38 19.05
N ASP A 426 -4.35 -32.61 19.70
CA ASP A 426 -4.48 -31.15 19.82
C ASP A 426 -3.12 -30.48 20.06
N TRP A 427 -3.10 -29.16 19.91
CA TRP A 427 -1.95 -28.31 20.21
C TRP A 427 -1.76 -28.16 21.73
N ALA A 428 -0.55 -28.44 22.20
CA ALA A 428 -0.15 -28.26 23.60
C ALA A 428 0.95 -27.20 23.73
N PRO A 429 1.07 -26.49 24.87
CA PRO A 429 2.18 -25.56 25.12
C PRO A 429 3.52 -26.28 25.02
N ILE A 430 4.54 -25.65 24.42
CA ILE A 430 5.89 -26.23 24.28
C ILE A 430 6.53 -26.59 25.63
N THR A 431 6.11 -25.96 26.72
CA THR A 431 6.56 -26.27 28.08
C THR A 431 6.13 -27.64 28.60
N ALA A 432 5.15 -28.27 27.94
CA ALA A 432 4.72 -29.64 28.23
C ALA A 432 5.41 -30.68 27.32
N ALA A 433 6.35 -30.27 26.48
CA ALA A 433 7.08 -31.12 25.55
C ALA A 433 8.34 -31.74 26.19
N THR A 434 8.77 -32.89 25.69
CA THR A 434 9.96 -33.62 26.16
C THR A 434 11.16 -33.36 25.25
N PRO A 435 12.28 -32.78 25.75
CA PRO A 435 13.47 -32.56 24.94
C PRO A 435 14.08 -33.88 24.41
N GLY A 436 14.52 -33.86 23.16
CA GLY A 436 15.02 -35.02 22.42
C GLY A 436 13.93 -35.95 21.88
N VAL A 437 12.67 -35.75 22.25
CA VAL A 437 11.52 -36.54 21.77
C VAL A 437 10.58 -35.65 20.96
N ASP A 438 10.02 -34.63 21.59
CA ASP A 438 9.06 -33.71 20.98
C ASP A 438 9.74 -32.50 20.36
N TYR A 439 10.94 -32.13 20.82
CA TYR A 439 11.73 -31.03 20.27
C TYR A 439 13.23 -31.21 20.49
N THR A 440 14.04 -30.50 19.71
CA THR A 440 15.48 -30.32 19.94
C THR A 440 15.82 -28.82 20.00
N LEU A 441 16.89 -28.51 20.74
CA LEU A 441 17.49 -27.18 20.81
C LEU A 441 18.96 -27.28 20.39
N ALA A 442 19.43 -26.28 19.64
CA ALA A 442 20.83 -26.17 19.26
C ALA A 442 21.20 -24.70 19.02
N TYR A 443 22.35 -24.27 19.54
CA TYR A 443 22.94 -22.99 19.16
C TYR A 443 23.68 -23.13 17.83
N ILE A 444 23.46 -22.18 16.92
CA ILE A 444 24.10 -22.14 15.60
C ILE A 444 25.29 -21.18 15.68
N ASP A 445 26.47 -21.73 15.91
CA ASP A 445 27.75 -21.01 16.10
C ASP A 445 28.59 -20.90 14.81
N ASP A 446 28.15 -21.52 13.71
CA ASP A 446 28.90 -21.56 12.45
C ASP A 446 29.13 -20.17 11.84
N VAL A 447 30.40 -19.84 11.57
CA VAL A 447 30.88 -18.54 11.04
C VAL A 447 30.48 -18.31 9.56
N GLY A 448 29.75 -19.24 8.93
CA GLY A 448 29.47 -19.25 7.49
C GLY A 448 27.99 -19.24 7.09
N GLY A 449 27.06 -19.23 8.05
CA GLY A 449 25.61 -19.28 7.79
C GLY A 449 24.87 -17.99 8.12
N SER A 450 23.71 -17.76 7.50
CA SER A 450 22.84 -16.59 7.80
C SER A 450 22.16 -16.65 9.19
N LEU A 451 22.32 -17.75 9.92
CA LEU A 451 21.76 -18.00 11.25
C LEU A 451 22.82 -18.05 12.35
N HIS A 452 24.04 -17.57 12.08
CA HIS A 452 25.07 -17.45 13.13
C HIS A 452 24.54 -16.62 14.30
N GLY A 453 24.71 -17.12 15.52
CA GLY A 453 24.28 -16.46 16.73
C GLY A 453 22.81 -16.70 17.11
N TYR A 454 22.15 -17.68 16.51
CA TYR A 454 20.76 -18.04 16.82
C TYR A 454 20.69 -19.36 17.58
N THR A 455 19.73 -19.46 18.49
CA THR A 455 19.26 -20.74 19.03
C THR A 455 18.10 -21.24 18.18
N LEU A 456 18.18 -22.49 17.73
CA LEU A 456 17.20 -23.16 16.88
C LEU A 456 16.35 -24.14 17.70
N LEU A 457 15.06 -23.86 17.83
CA LEU A 457 14.06 -24.81 18.30
C LEU A 457 13.50 -25.58 17.10
N THR A 458 13.60 -26.90 17.12
CA THR A 458 12.98 -27.79 16.12
C THR A 458 11.96 -28.68 16.79
N VAL A 459 10.72 -28.71 16.32
CA VAL A 459 9.71 -29.64 16.82
C VAL A 459 9.77 -30.95 16.03
N GLY A 460 9.70 -32.09 16.73
CA GLY A 460 9.83 -33.43 16.19
C GLY A 460 8.79 -33.78 15.12
N VAL A 461 9.01 -34.93 14.49
CA VAL A 461 8.15 -35.44 13.40
C VAL A 461 6.85 -35.96 13.99
N ILE A 462 5.70 -35.53 13.47
CA ILE A 462 4.41 -36.16 13.75
C ILE A 462 4.52 -37.61 13.25
N PRO A 463 4.33 -38.66 14.07
CA PRO A 463 4.02 -39.97 13.51
C PRO A 463 2.68 -39.82 12.79
N GLU A 464 2.66 -39.99 11.46
CA GLU A 464 1.43 -39.86 10.67
C GLU A 464 0.28 -40.63 11.35
N PRO A 465 -0.95 -40.07 11.37
CA PRO A 465 -2.12 -40.81 11.84
C PRO A 465 -2.34 -42.03 10.93
N GLY A 466 -1.69 -43.15 11.29
CA GLY A 466 -1.85 -44.47 10.75
C GLY A 466 -1.67 -44.63 9.24
N THR A 467 -0.44 -44.85 8.77
CA THR A 467 -0.22 -45.89 7.75
C THR A 467 -0.57 -47.26 8.36
N LEU A 468 -1.86 -47.53 8.50
CA LEU A 468 -2.40 -48.89 8.50
C LEU A 468 -2.34 -49.41 7.06
N ALA A 469 -1.13 -49.69 6.59
CA ALA A 469 -0.89 -50.43 5.36
C ALA A 469 0.12 -51.56 5.63
N MET A 470 -0.44 -52.76 5.78
CA MET A 470 0.22 -54.07 5.82
C MET A 470 1.05 -54.45 7.05
N VAL A 471 0.36 -54.68 8.17
CA VAL A 471 0.67 -55.83 9.05
C VAL A 471 -0.57 -56.72 9.17
N PHE A 472 -1.05 -57.23 8.04
CA PHE A 472 -1.99 -58.37 8.00
C PHE A 472 -1.80 -59.16 6.70
N LEU A 473 -0.61 -59.75 6.54
CA LEU A 473 -0.42 -60.92 5.68
C LEU A 473 0.61 -61.86 6.32
N GLY A 474 0.27 -62.33 7.53
CA GLY A 474 1.05 -63.31 8.28
C GLY A 474 0.22 -64.22 9.19
N ALA A 475 -1.11 -64.15 9.14
CA ALA A 475 -2.00 -64.94 9.98
C ALA A 475 -3.29 -65.42 9.27
N PHE A 476 -3.20 -65.70 7.96
CA PHE A 476 -4.25 -66.39 7.20
C PHE A 476 -3.67 -67.54 6.34
N ALA A 477 -2.69 -68.27 6.90
CA ALA A 477 -2.23 -69.55 6.37
C ALA A 477 -2.35 -70.69 7.41
N MET A 478 -3.19 -70.52 8.43
CA MET A 478 -3.39 -71.52 9.49
C MET A 478 -4.87 -71.78 9.81
N LEU A 479 -5.74 -71.75 8.80
CA LEU A 479 -7.10 -72.29 8.92
C LEU A 479 -7.64 -72.92 7.62
N MET A 480 -6.79 -73.61 6.85
CA MET A 480 -7.21 -74.58 5.82
C MET A 480 -6.34 -75.84 5.87
N ARG A 481 -6.29 -76.46 7.06
CA ARG A 481 -5.79 -77.83 7.25
C ARG A 481 -6.60 -78.60 8.31
N ARG A 482 -7.93 -78.58 8.16
CA ARG A 482 -8.84 -79.61 8.69
C ARG A 482 -10.03 -79.78 7.75
N TYR A 483 -9.74 -80.32 6.57
CA TYR A 483 -10.61 -81.23 5.81
C TYR A 483 -9.69 -82.10 4.95
N ARG A 484 -9.03 -83.05 5.62
CA ARG A 484 -8.82 -84.44 5.22
C ARG A 484 -8.51 -85.23 6.48
#